data_AF-A0A508BIF6-F1
#
_entry.id   AF-A0A508BIF6-F1
#
_cell.length_a   1.000
_cell.length_b   1.000
_cell.length_c   1.000
_cell.angle_alpha   90.00
_cell.angle_beta   90.00
_cell.angle_gamma   90.00
#
_symmetry.space_group_name_H-M   'P 1'
#
loop_
_entity.id
_entity.type
_entity.pdbx_description
1 polymer ?
#
loop_
_entity_poly.entity_id
_entity_poly.type
_entity_poly.pdbx_seq_one_letter_code
_entity_poly.pdbx_strand_id
1 'polypeptide(L)'
;MSTASPATAGFSPAAAPTATASANTNIALIKYWGKVDEAQAIPATSSLSLTLGGTRTTTTVSFDGGDGAADSVTINGASPSAVELGRVTRFLDLVRAHSGVTAPATITSRASVPLAAGLASSAAGFAALAAAASRAAGMDLDGRELSRLARRGSGSATRSVFGGLVLWNAGHDDASSYAEPVACEMDLAMVVVVLSQRYKPISSTRAMRATMSSSPLFPAWVEASGRDLQVALEAVRAGNLARLGEIVEGNALGMHATMIAARPGIIYWLPQTVAALHAIRAMREEGLPVWATIDAGPNVKVLTEGARAEEVAAALRDRLTGTTVSVRRPGGGVRIEEGPCP
;
A
#
# COMPACT_ATOMS: atom_id res chain seq x y z
N MET A 1 1.64 65.68 -32.98
CA MET A 1 0.78 64.58 -32.54
C MET A 1 1.57 63.28 -32.69
N SER A 2 2.09 62.76 -31.58
CA SER A 2 2.68 61.42 -31.54
C SER A 2 2.22 60.81 -30.22
N THR A 3 1.22 59.93 -30.29
CA THR A 3 0.67 59.20 -29.15
C THR A 3 1.46 57.90 -29.01
N ALA A 4 2.33 57.84 -28.00
CA ALA A 4 2.96 56.59 -27.59
C ALA A 4 1.94 55.73 -26.82
N SER A 5 1.68 54.52 -27.34
CA SER A 5 0.92 53.49 -26.61
C SER A 5 1.72 52.97 -25.42
N PRO A 6 1.11 52.74 -24.25
CA PRO A 6 1.79 52.11 -23.14
C PRO A 6 1.91 50.60 -23.41
N ALA A 7 3.12 50.07 -23.25
CA ALA A 7 3.41 48.65 -23.28
C ALA A 7 2.61 47.93 -22.18
N THR A 8 1.81 46.96 -22.58
CA THR A 8 1.19 46.00 -21.68
C THR A 8 2.29 45.15 -21.04
N ALA A 9 2.52 45.37 -19.74
CA ALA A 9 3.34 44.48 -18.92
C ALA A 9 2.71 43.08 -18.99
N GLY A 10 3.40 42.14 -19.62
CA GLY A 10 3.00 40.75 -19.67
C GLY A 10 2.96 40.18 -18.27
N PHE A 11 1.76 39.90 -17.77
CA PHE A 11 1.57 38.97 -16.65
C PHE A 11 2.18 37.63 -17.08
N SER A 12 3.30 37.24 -16.48
CA SER A 12 3.63 35.82 -16.42
C SER A 12 2.53 35.17 -15.58
N PRO A 13 1.74 34.21 -16.11
CA PRO A 13 0.85 33.46 -15.25
C PRO A 13 1.70 32.82 -14.15
N ALA A 14 1.28 32.97 -12.90
CA ALA A 14 1.90 32.25 -11.80
C ALA A 14 1.97 30.77 -12.20
N ALA A 15 3.14 30.15 -12.07
CA ALA A 15 3.31 28.74 -12.39
C ALA A 15 2.24 27.93 -11.64
N ALA A 16 1.58 27.01 -12.34
CA ALA A 16 0.49 26.22 -11.77
C ALA A 16 0.98 25.51 -10.49
N PRO A 17 0.16 25.44 -9.42
CA PRO A 17 0.56 24.79 -8.18
C PRO A 17 0.92 23.32 -8.43
N THR A 18 2.20 23.00 -8.26
CA THR A 18 2.78 21.70 -8.60
C THR A 18 3.59 21.16 -7.44
N ALA A 19 3.47 19.87 -7.16
CA ALA A 19 4.32 19.17 -6.21
C ALA A 19 4.61 17.74 -6.65
N THR A 20 5.78 17.23 -6.24
CA THR A 20 6.19 15.85 -6.42
C THR A 20 6.37 15.20 -5.06
N ALA A 21 5.86 13.99 -4.91
CA ALA A 21 6.08 13.20 -3.71
C ALA A 21 6.34 11.73 -4.07
N SER A 22 6.98 11.00 -3.16
CA SER A 22 7.21 9.58 -3.31
C SER A 22 6.86 8.81 -2.06
N ALA A 23 6.48 7.54 -2.22
CA ALA A 23 6.16 6.64 -1.12
C ALA A 23 6.60 5.21 -1.45
N ASN A 24 6.94 4.44 -0.42
CA ASN A 24 7.26 3.03 -0.56
C ASN A 24 6.01 2.14 -0.37
N THR A 25 6.05 0.94 -0.95
CA THR A 25 5.00 -0.06 -0.72
C THR A 25 5.14 -0.66 0.68
N ASN A 26 4.02 -1.03 1.30
CA ASN A 26 4.02 -1.80 2.55
C ASN A 26 3.47 -3.22 2.34
N ILE A 27 3.90 -4.16 3.19
CA ILE A 27 3.35 -5.52 3.28
C ILE A 27 2.71 -5.71 4.64
N ALA A 28 1.44 -6.13 4.65
CA ALA A 28 0.70 -6.37 5.88
C ALA A 28 1.24 -7.60 6.61
N LEU A 29 1.60 -7.41 7.87
CA LEU A 29 1.96 -8.46 8.83
C LEU A 29 0.69 -8.95 9.54
N ILE A 30 -0.14 -8.01 10.00
CA ILE A 30 -1.53 -8.26 10.41
C ILE A 30 -2.44 -7.67 9.33
N LYS A 31 -3.39 -8.47 8.85
CA LYS A 31 -4.12 -8.19 7.61
C LYS A 31 -5.22 -7.17 7.77
N TYR A 32 -5.34 -6.35 6.73
CA TYR A 32 -6.52 -5.54 6.47
C TYR A 32 -7.42 -6.30 5.47
N TRP A 33 -8.59 -6.73 5.93
CA TRP A 33 -9.60 -7.36 5.09
C TRP A 33 -11.01 -6.99 5.55
N GLY A 34 -11.74 -6.28 4.69
CA GLY A 34 -13.10 -5.83 4.97
C GLY A 34 -13.19 -4.37 5.39
N LYS A 35 -14.28 -3.69 5.00
CA LYS A 35 -14.60 -2.30 5.33
C LYS A 35 -15.95 -2.22 6.02
N VAL A 36 -16.00 -1.65 7.21
CA VAL A 36 -17.26 -1.36 7.92
C VAL A 36 -17.90 -0.06 7.42
N ASP A 37 -17.09 0.86 6.88
CA ASP A 37 -17.56 2.02 6.12
C ASP A 37 -16.76 2.11 4.81
N GLU A 38 -17.45 1.92 3.68
CA GLU A 38 -16.81 1.99 2.37
C GLU A 38 -16.55 3.41 1.88
N ALA A 39 -17.40 4.37 2.25
CA ALA A 39 -17.28 5.77 1.83
C ALA A 39 -16.06 6.43 2.48
N GLN A 40 -15.82 6.09 3.75
CA GLN A 40 -14.66 6.54 4.53
C GLN A 40 -13.47 5.57 4.46
N ALA A 41 -13.66 4.39 3.86
CA ALA A 41 -12.66 3.32 3.82
C ALA A 41 -12.18 2.85 5.22
N ILE A 42 -13.08 2.85 6.20
CA ILE A 42 -12.82 2.39 7.58
C ILE A 42 -12.79 0.85 7.60
N PRO A 43 -11.73 0.22 8.13
CA PRO A 43 -11.56 -1.23 8.06
C PRO A 43 -12.32 -1.94 9.18
N ALA A 44 -12.62 -3.22 9.00
CA ALA A 44 -13.21 -4.04 10.06
C ALA A 44 -12.24 -4.32 11.22
N THR A 45 -10.93 -4.29 10.97
CA THR A 45 -9.88 -4.54 11.95
C THR A 45 -8.71 -3.59 11.74
N SER A 46 -8.01 -3.27 12.83
CA SER A 46 -6.70 -2.63 12.76
C SER A 46 -5.69 -3.56 12.08
N SER A 47 -4.61 -3.01 11.56
CA SER A 47 -3.60 -3.78 10.80
C SER A 47 -2.20 -3.25 11.02
N LEU A 48 -1.20 -4.14 10.91
CA LEU A 48 0.21 -3.82 11.07
C LEU A 48 0.93 -4.16 9.77
N SER A 49 1.85 -3.32 9.30
CA SER A 49 2.65 -3.60 8.10
C SER A 49 4.09 -3.18 8.24
N LEU A 50 4.94 -3.74 7.38
CA LEU A 50 6.31 -3.29 7.16
C LEU A 50 6.38 -2.50 5.84
N THR A 51 6.80 -1.24 5.90
CA THR A 51 7.12 -0.43 4.72
C THR A 51 8.45 -0.92 4.13
N LEU A 52 8.49 -1.17 2.81
CA LEU A 52 9.61 -1.84 2.14
C LEU A 52 10.48 -0.85 1.33
N GLY A 53 11.77 -0.82 1.62
CA GLY A 53 12.75 -0.04 0.86
C GLY A 53 12.87 -0.50 -0.58
N GLY A 54 13.24 0.43 -1.47
CA GLY A 54 13.45 0.15 -2.91
C GLY A 54 12.17 -0.14 -3.69
N THR A 55 10.99 0.20 -3.16
CA THR A 55 9.68 -0.05 -3.80
C THR A 55 8.92 1.26 -4.06
N ARG A 56 9.68 2.30 -4.41
CA ARG A 56 9.22 3.68 -4.46
C ARG A 56 8.27 3.91 -5.64
N THR A 57 7.14 4.54 -5.37
CA THR A 57 6.30 5.18 -6.39
C THR A 57 6.42 6.68 -6.24
N THR A 58 6.79 7.37 -7.31
CA THR A 58 6.89 8.83 -7.37
C THR A 58 5.71 9.37 -8.15
N THR A 59 5.01 10.36 -7.61
CA THR A 59 3.86 11.01 -8.25
C THR A 59 4.05 12.52 -8.25
N THR A 60 3.83 13.14 -9.40
CA THR A 60 3.77 14.59 -9.58
C THR A 60 2.33 14.97 -9.88
N VAL A 61 1.84 16.02 -9.22
CA VAL A 61 0.51 16.60 -9.41
C VAL A 61 0.67 18.09 -9.69
N SER A 62 0.02 18.56 -10.75
CA SER A 62 -0.06 19.97 -11.15
C SER A 62 -1.53 20.34 -11.35
N PHE A 63 -2.03 21.35 -10.64
CA PHE A 63 -3.39 21.88 -10.84
C PHE A 63 -3.39 22.95 -11.97
N ASP A 64 -3.08 22.52 -13.19
CA ASP A 64 -2.86 23.35 -14.38
C ASP A 64 -4.03 23.43 -15.35
N GLY A 65 -5.17 22.82 -15.01
CA GLY A 65 -6.34 22.72 -15.90
C GLY A 65 -6.47 21.37 -16.60
N GLY A 66 -5.48 20.47 -16.45
CA GLY A 66 -5.53 19.11 -16.98
C GLY A 66 -5.56 19.06 -18.52
N ASP A 67 -6.25 18.06 -19.08
CA ASP A 67 -6.46 17.93 -20.53
C ASP A 67 -7.92 18.26 -20.87
N GLY A 68 -8.14 19.34 -21.61
CA GLY A 68 -9.48 19.74 -22.05
C GLY A 68 -10.48 19.98 -20.90
N ALA A 69 -10.01 20.52 -19.77
CA ALA A 69 -10.77 20.72 -18.53
C ALA A 69 -11.15 19.43 -17.76
N ALA A 70 -10.48 18.31 -18.04
CA ALA A 70 -10.58 17.07 -17.25
C ALA A 70 -9.23 16.70 -16.62
N ASP A 71 -9.27 15.96 -15.50
CA ASP A 71 -8.05 15.43 -14.88
C ASP A 71 -7.32 14.50 -15.87
N SER A 72 -6.03 14.75 -16.11
CA SER A 72 -5.17 13.94 -16.97
C SER A 72 -4.23 13.09 -16.12
N VAL A 73 -4.18 11.78 -16.38
CA VAL A 73 -3.40 10.85 -15.55
C VAL A 73 -2.54 9.96 -16.44
N THR A 74 -1.25 9.88 -16.12
CA THR A 74 -0.30 8.93 -16.71
C THR A 74 0.31 8.07 -15.62
N ILE A 75 0.25 6.74 -15.77
CA ILE A 75 0.83 5.77 -14.84
C ILE A 75 1.86 4.93 -15.58
N ASN A 76 3.12 4.98 -15.16
CA ASN A 76 4.26 4.28 -15.78
C ASN A 76 4.38 4.53 -17.29
N GLY A 77 4.09 5.76 -17.73
CA GLY A 77 4.16 6.16 -19.14
C GLY A 77 2.97 5.74 -20.00
N ALA A 78 1.91 5.16 -19.42
CA ALA A 78 0.70 4.76 -20.12
C ALA A 78 -0.56 5.42 -19.54
N SER A 79 -1.59 5.57 -20.37
CA SER A 79 -2.92 5.97 -19.92
C SER A 79 -3.52 4.89 -19.00
N PRO A 80 -4.08 5.25 -17.85
CA PRO A 80 -4.72 4.29 -16.95
C PRO A 80 -6.00 3.72 -17.55
N SER A 81 -6.46 2.60 -17.02
CA SER A 81 -7.82 2.12 -17.31
C SER A 81 -8.87 3.09 -16.80
N ALA A 82 -10.10 3.04 -17.35
CA ALA A 82 -11.22 3.88 -16.90
C ALA A 82 -11.52 3.72 -15.39
N VAL A 83 -11.31 2.52 -14.84
CA VAL A 83 -11.49 2.25 -13.41
C VAL A 83 -10.43 2.94 -12.56
N GLU A 84 -9.18 2.93 -13.00
CA GLU A 84 -8.07 3.61 -12.32
C GLU A 84 -8.22 5.12 -12.40
N LEU A 85 -8.50 5.66 -13.59
CA LEU A 85 -8.77 7.09 -13.81
C LEU A 85 -9.87 7.57 -12.87
N GLY A 86 -11.03 6.90 -12.87
CA GLY A 86 -12.15 7.29 -12.01
C GLY A 86 -11.82 7.22 -10.51
N ARG A 87 -10.91 6.34 -10.07
CA ARG A 87 -10.44 6.32 -8.67
C ARG A 87 -9.53 7.52 -8.35
N VAL A 88 -8.65 7.90 -9.27
CA VAL A 88 -7.77 9.06 -9.11
C VAL A 88 -8.59 10.35 -9.13
N THR A 89 -9.49 10.52 -10.08
CA THR A 89 -10.40 11.69 -10.15
C THR A 89 -11.22 11.87 -8.88
N ARG A 90 -11.89 10.80 -8.39
CA ARG A 90 -12.64 10.88 -7.12
C ARG A 90 -11.76 11.23 -5.92
N PHE A 91 -10.50 10.81 -5.94
CA PHE A 91 -9.56 11.17 -4.89
C PHE A 91 -9.17 12.66 -4.98
N LEU A 92 -8.93 13.18 -6.18
CA LEU A 92 -8.66 14.60 -6.41
C LEU A 92 -9.87 15.48 -6.06
N ASP A 93 -11.10 15.00 -6.29
CA ASP A 93 -12.32 15.69 -5.84
C ASP A 93 -12.32 15.90 -4.32
N LEU A 94 -11.82 14.93 -3.54
CA LEU A 94 -11.65 15.11 -2.10
C LEU A 94 -10.61 16.19 -1.79
N VAL A 95 -9.46 16.19 -2.46
CA VAL A 95 -8.41 17.21 -2.26
C VAL A 95 -8.94 18.60 -2.62
N ARG A 96 -9.64 18.74 -3.75
CA ARG A 96 -10.29 19.98 -4.18
C ARG A 96 -11.32 20.47 -3.16
N ALA A 97 -12.17 19.58 -2.66
CA ALA A 97 -13.18 19.92 -1.65
C ALA A 97 -12.56 20.41 -0.33
N HIS A 98 -11.38 19.91 0.06
CA HIS A 98 -10.69 20.34 1.29
C HIS A 98 -9.87 21.62 1.12
N SER A 99 -9.28 21.83 -0.06
CA SER A 99 -8.37 22.95 -0.32
C SER A 99 -9.05 24.18 -0.94
N GLY A 100 -10.20 24.01 -1.57
CA GLY A 100 -10.86 25.04 -2.37
C GLY A 100 -10.31 25.20 -3.79
N VAL A 101 -9.29 24.42 -4.19
CA VAL A 101 -8.81 24.39 -5.57
C VAL A 101 -9.91 23.84 -6.49
N THR A 102 -10.15 24.52 -7.61
CA THR A 102 -11.20 24.13 -8.58
C THR A 102 -10.64 23.59 -9.90
N ALA A 103 -9.37 23.89 -10.20
CA ALA A 103 -8.74 23.46 -11.43
C ALA A 103 -8.63 21.92 -11.50
N PRO A 104 -8.89 21.31 -12.66
CA PRO A 104 -8.43 19.96 -12.95
C PRO A 104 -6.90 19.85 -12.89
N ALA A 105 -6.40 18.64 -12.72
CA ALA A 105 -4.99 18.38 -12.54
C ALA A 105 -4.39 17.48 -13.62
N THR A 106 -3.10 17.70 -13.88
CA THR A 106 -2.22 16.77 -14.60
C THR A 106 -1.42 15.95 -13.59
N ILE A 107 -1.45 14.63 -13.72
CA ILE A 107 -0.84 13.67 -12.81
C ILE A 107 0.08 12.73 -13.58
N THR A 108 1.33 12.65 -13.16
CA THR A 108 2.27 11.62 -13.63
C THR A 108 2.72 10.78 -12.45
N SER A 109 2.56 9.46 -12.53
CA SER A 109 2.97 8.52 -11.49
C SER A 109 3.87 7.43 -12.07
N ARG A 110 4.99 7.13 -11.42
CA ARG A 110 5.96 6.12 -11.85
C ARG A 110 6.45 5.29 -10.67
N ALA A 111 6.36 3.97 -10.81
CA ALA A 111 6.94 3.02 -9.87
C ALA A 111 8.38 2.66 -10.26
N SER A 112 9.27 2.54 -9.27
CA SER A 112 10.66 2.09 -9.46
C SER A 112 10.77 0.58 -9.67
N VAL A 113 9.75 -0.17 -9.24
CA VAL A 113 9.65 -1.62 -9.40
C VAL A 113 8.50 -1.96 -10.34
N PRO A 114 8.64 -2.99 -11.20
CA PRO A 114 7.54 -3.41 -12.06
C PRO A 114 6.29 -3.72 -11.24
N LEU A 115 5.12 -3.30 -11.74
CA LEU A 115 3.80 -3.65 -11.17
C LEU A 115 3.65 -5.16 -10.94
N ALA A 116 4.31 -5.96 -11.77
CA ALA A 116 4.32 -7.41 -11.74
C ALA A 116 5.13 -8.03 -10.58
N ALA A 117 5.83 -7.23 -9.75
CA ALA A 117 6.64 -7.73 -8.63
C ALA A 117 5.84 -8.31 -7.45
N GLY A 118 4.52 -8.49 -7.59
CA GLY A 118 3.66 -9.06 -6.55
C GLY A 118 3.47 -8.18 -5.31
N LEU A 119 3.82 -6.90 -5.43
CA LEU A 119 3.71 -5.87 -4.41
C LEU A 119 2.39 -5.10 -4.57
N ALA A 120 1.83 -4.61 -3.46
CA ALA A 120 0.60 -3.84 -3.43
C ALA A 120 0.82 -2.40 -3.98
N SER A 121 1.01 -2.27 -5.29
CA SER A 121 1.38 -1.01 -5.95
C SER A 121 0.40 0.15 -5.70
N SER A 122 -0.88 -0.14 -5.45
CA SER A 122 -1.87 0.91 -5.15
C SER A 122 -1.63 1.61 -3.82
N ALA A 123 -1.00 0.96 -2.83
CA ALA A 123 -0.75 1.58 -1.52
C ALA A 123 0.27 2.72 -1.65
N ALA A 124 1.43 2.43 -2.24
CA ALA A 124 2.46 3.43 -2.50
C ALA A 124 1.95 4.54 -3.45
N GLY A 125 1.25 4.16 -4.52
CA GLY A 125 0.70 5.12 -5.47
C GLY A 125 -0.25 6.13 -4.83
N PHE A 126 -1.22 5.68 -4.02
CA PHE A 126 -2.14 6.59 -3.35
C PHE A 126 -1.51 7.38 -2.19
N ALA A 127 -0.49 6.84 -1.51
CA ALA A 127 0.25 7.60 -0.50
C ALA A 127 1.06 8.75 -1.15
N ALA A 128 1.75 8.46 -2.25
CA ALA A 128 2.47 9.47 -3.04
C ALA A 128 1.50 10.49 -3.66
N LEU A 129 0.36 10.04 -4.21
CA LEU A 129 -0.67 10.93 -4.74
C LEU A 129 -1.27 11.83 -3.65
N ALA A 130 -1.57 11.30 -2.46
CA ALA A 130 -2.09 12.09 -1.35
C ALA A 130 -1.12 13.21 -0.95
N ALA A 131 0.16 12.89 -0.84
CA ALA A 131 1.19 13.84 -0.46
C ALA A 131 1.43 14.90 -1.54
N ALA A 132 1.55 14.49 -2.81
CA ALA A 132 1.75 15.40 -3.93
C ALA A 132 0.53 16.31 -4.13
N ALA A 133 -0.69 15.75 -4.15
CA ALA A 133 -1.91 16.51 -4.38
C ALA A 133 -2.19 17.50 -3.25
N SER A 134 -2.07 17.08 -1.99
CA SER A 134 -2.28 17.99 -0.84
C SER A 134 -1.26 19.14 -0.83
N ARG A 135 0.02 18.84 -1.08
CA ARG A 135 1.08 19.86 -1.16
C ARG A 135 0.87 20.81 -2.33
N ALA A 136 0.54 20.29 -3.52
CA ALA A 136 0.23 21.10 -4.70
C ALA A 136 -1.00 21.99 -4.46
N ALA A 137 -1.99 21.51 -3.70
CA ALA A 137 -3.17 22.28 -3.34
C ALA A 137 -2.95 23.30 -2.20
N GLY A 138 -1.71 23.45 -1.71
CA GLY A 138 -1.38 24.40 -0.64
C GLY A 138 -1.80 23.95 0.76
N MET A 139 -2.11 22.67 0.95
CA MET A 139 -2.43 22.11 2.26
C MET A 139 -1.13 21.80 3.03
N ASP A 140 -1.13 22.06 4.33
CA ASP A 140 -0.05 21.71 5.26
C ASP A 140 -0.55 20.63 6.22
N LEU A 141 -0.46 19.36 5.79
CA LEU A 141 -0.98 18.21 6.54
C LEU A 141 0.13 17.56 7.34
N ASP A 142 -0.15 17.25 8.61
CA ASP A 142 0.72 16.39 9.39
C ASP A 142 0.65 14.92 8.91
N GLY A 143 1.52 14.05 9.44
CA GLY A 143 1.55 12.64 9.05
C GLY A 143 0.23 11.90 9.32
N ARG A 144 -0.48 12.24 10.40
CA ARG A 144 -1.75 11.61 10.76
C ARG A 144 -2.85 12.04 9.79
N GLU A 145 -2.97 13.32 9.51
CA GLU A 145 -3.92 13.88 8.55
C GLU A 145 -3.66 13.35 7.13
N LEU A 146 -2.38 13.30 6.71
CA LEU A 146 -1.99 12.71 5.44
C LEU A 146 -2.37 11.21 5.37
N SER A 147 -2.21 10.47 6.47
CA SER A 147 -2.61 9.07 6.53
C SER A 147 -4.13 8.87 6.39
N ARG A 148 -4.93 9.79 6.96
CA ARG A 148 -6.40 9.80 6.83
C ARG A 148 -6.81 10.10 5.40
N LEU A 149 -6.18 11.09 4.77
CA LEU A 149 -6.41 11.42 3.37
C LEU A 149 -6.04 10.23 2.46
N ALA A 150 -4.84 9.68 2.58
CA ALA A 150 -4.37 8.54 1.76
C ALA A 150 -5.29 7.31 1.84
N ARG A 151 -5.85 7.03 3.02
CA ARG A 151 -6.84 5.96 3.26
C ARG A 151 -8.02 6.02 2.29
N ARG A 152 -8.49 7.23 1.96
CA ARG A 152 -9.66 7.45 1.08
C ARG A 152 -9.42 7.02 -0.37
N GLY A 153 -8.17 7.05 -0.84
CA GLY A 153 -7.81 6.58 -2.19
C GLY A 153 -7.60 5.06 -2.26
N SER A 154 -6.90 4.53 -1.25
CA SER A 154 -6.71 3.09 -1.04
C SER A 154 -6.46 2.84 0.43
N GLY A 155 -7.26 1.99 1.10
CA GLY A 155 -7.16 1.79 2.55
C GLY A 155 -5.73 1.52 3.03
N SER A 156 -5.00 0.59 2.40
CA SER A 156 -3.61 0.28 2.75
C SER A 156 -2.58 1.39 2.49
N ALA A 157 -2.93 2.45 1.76
CA ALA A 157 -2.04 3.58 1.50
C ALA A 157 -1.77 4.40 2.77
N THR A 158 -2.69 4.40 3.73
CA THR A 158 -2.51 5.06 5.04
C THR A 158 -1.21 4.63 5.71
N ARG A 159 -0.87 3.33 5.64
CA ARG A 159 0.36 2.79 6.24
C ARG A 159 1.63 3.10 5.45
N SER A 160 1.52 3.43 4.16
CA SER A 160 2.66 3.85 3.34
C SER A 160 3.08 5.30 3.59
N VAL A 161 2.34 6.05 4.41
CA VAL A 161 2.74 7.39 4.85
C VAL A 161 3.98 7.35 5.75
N PHE A 162 4.14 6.29 6.54
CA PHE A 162 5.24 6.13 7.49
C PHE A 162 6.23 5.04 7.07
N GLY A 163 7.45 5.13 7.56
CA GLY A 163 8.50 4.12 7.36
C GLY A 163 8.50 3.05 8.45
N GLY A 164 9.29 1.99 8.25
CA GLY A 164 9.44 0.92 9.23
C GLY A 164 8.16 0.11 9.45
N LEU A 165 7.88 -0.25 10.71
CA LEU A 165 6.59 -0.84 11.10
C LEU A 165 5.54 0.25 11.29
N VAL A 166 4.34 -0.01 10.77
CA VAL A 166 3.25 0.96 10.75
C VAL A 166 1.94 0.29 11.14
N LEU A 167 1.32 0.81 12.20
CA LEU A 167 -0.02 0.43 12.65
C LEU A 167 -1.04 1.31 11.93
N TRP A 168 -2.09 0.72 11.38
CA TRP A 168 -3.32 1.41 11.03
C TRP A 168 -4.38 1.06 12.06
N ASN A 169 -4.79 2.08 12.82
CA ASN A 169 -5.90 2.03 13.75
C ASN A 169 -7.20 2.01 12.97
N ALA A 170 -8.04 1.00 13.20
CA ALA A 170 -9.34 0.90 12.52
C ALA A 170 -10.19 2.14 12.78
N GLY A 171 -10.24 2.60 14.03
CA GLY A 171 -11.14 3.66 14.45
C GLY A 171 -12.62 3.29 14.23
N HIS A 172 -13.48 4.26 14.45
CA HIS A 172 -14.91 4.18 14.19
C HIS A 172 -15.41 5.32 13.28
N ASP A 173 -14.54 6.27 12.95
CA ASP A 173 -14.82 7.41 12.08
C ASP A 173 -13.53 7.87 11.35
N ASP A 174 -13.65 8.94 10.57
CA ASP A 174 -12.52 9.48 9.82
C ASP A 174 -11.37 10.00 10.71
N ALA A 175 -11.70 10.54 11.89
CA ALA A 175 -10.72 11.14 12.80
C ALA A 175 -9.91 10.08 13.57
N SER A 176 -10.56 8.99 13.97
CA SER A 176 -9.95 7.87 14.72
C SER A 176 -9.31 6.80 13.85
N SER A 177 -9.60 6.77 12.54
CA SER A 177 -9.01 5.79 11.60
C SER A 177 -7.75 6.33 10.91
N TYR A 178 -6.59 6.17 11.54
CA TYR A 178 -5.31 6.70 11.03
C TYR A 178 -4.14 5.73 11.21
N ALA A 179 -3.05 5.98 10.50
CA ALA A 179 -1.82 5.23 10.68
C ALA A 179 -0.81 5.97 11.57
N GLU A 180 0.05 5.20 12.23
CA GLU A 180 1.15 5.72 13.04
C GLU A 180 2.34 4.74 13.05
N PRO A 181 3.58 5.25 13.18
CA PRO A 181 4.76 4.40 13.23
C PRO A 181 4.81 3.59 14.54
N VAL A 182 5.38 2.40 14.46
CA VAL A 182 5.64 1.51 15.60
C VAL A 182 7.15 1.35 15.73
N ALA A 183 7.69 1.71 16.90
CA ALA A 183 9.10 1.50 17.21
C ALA A 183 9.44 0.01 17.19
N CYS A 184 10.55 -0.35 16.54
CA CYS A 184 10.98 -1.73 16.37
C CYS A 184 12.50 -1.79 16.24
N GLU A 185 13.14 -2.41 17.22
CA GLU A 185 14.60 -2.61 17.25
C GLU A 185 15.04 -3.88 16.51
N MET A 186 14.11 -4.75 16.12
CA MET A 186 14.44 -5.96 15.37
C MET A 186 14.93 -5.62 13.96
N ASP A 187 15.99 -6.30 13.54
CA ASP A 187 16.46 -6.30 12.15
C ASP A 187 15.53 -7.15 11.28
N LEU A 188 14.41 -6.58 10.85
CA LEU A 188 13.42 -7.27 10.02
C LEU A 188 13.77 -7.18 8.53
N ALA A 189 13.57 -8.27 7.80
CA ALA A 189 13.57 -8.27 6.35
C ALA A 189 12.39 -9.05 5.77
N MET A 190 12.08 -8.75 4.52
CA MET A 190 11.02 -9.39 3.75
C MET A 190 11.62 -9.96 2.46
N VAL A 191 11.50 -11.26 2.27
CA VAL A 191 11.84 -11.91 1.00
C VAL A 191 10.57 -12.09 0.17
N VAL A 192 10.51 -11.45 -0.99
CA VAL A 192 9.34 -11.45 -1.87
C VAL A 192 9.52 -12.53 -2.94
N VAL A 193 8.58 -13.46 -3.01
CA VAL A 193 8.52 -14.54 -3.99
C VAL A 193 7.38 -14.28 -4.97
N VAL A 194 7.72 -13.96 -6.22
CA VAL A 194 6.77 -13.72 -7.30
C VAL A 194 6.48 -15.03 -8.01
N LEU A 195 5.29 -15.57 -7.78
CA LEU A 195 4.79 -16.83 -8.33
C LEU A 195 3.96 -16.61 -9.60
N SER A 196 3.24 -15.49 -9.68
CA SER A 196 2.46 -15.14 -10.86
C SER A 196 2.34 -13.63 -11.02
N GLN A 197 2.49 -13.20 -12.27
CA GLN A 197 2.25 -11.83 -12.72
C GLN A 197 0.86 -11.69 -13.36
N ARG A 198 0.09 -12.79 -13.45
CA ARG A 198 -1.22 -12.80 -14.13
C ARG A 198 -2.27 -12.02 -13.33
N TYR A 199 -3.25 -11.51 -14.07
CA TYR A 199 -4.34 -10.69 -13.57
C TYR A 199 -5.13 -11.38 -12.44
N LYS A 200 -5.54 -10.58 -11.45
CA LYS A 200 -6.36 -11.03 -10.31
C LYS A 200 -7.80 -11.29 -10.79
N PRO A 201 -8.36 -12.50 -10.62
CA PRO A 201 -9.71 -12.80 -11.12
C PRO A 201 -10.79 -11.92 -10.48
N ILE A 202 -10.57 -11.47 -9.25
CA ILE A 202 -11.43 -10.53 -8.52
C ILE A 202 -10.58 -9.47 -7.82
N SER A 203 -10.97 -8.21 -7.92
CA SER A 203 -10.28 -7.11 -7.23
C SER A 203 -10.41 -7.27 -5.72
N SER A 204 -9.40 -6.83 -4.97
CA SER A 204 -9.39 -6.95 -3.50
C SER A 204 -10.58 -6.26 -2.85
N THR A 205 -11.03 -5.11 -3.39
CA THR A 205 -12.22 -4.40 -2.91
C THR A 205 -13.49 -5.23 -3.06
N ARG A 206 -13.70 -5.87 -4.22
CA ARG A 206 -14.86 -6.74 -4.44
C ARG A 206 -14.77 -8.00 -3.59
N ALA A 207 -13.58 -8.58 -3.50
CA ALA A 207 -13.34 -9.79 -2.75
C ALA A 207 -13.60 -9.60 -1.26
N MET A 208 -13.06 -8.52 -0.66
CA MET A 208 -13.29 -8.26 0.77
C MET A 208 -14.77 -8.01 1.08
N ARG A 209 -15.49 -7.29 0.22
CA ARG A 209 -16.95 -7.09 0.38
C ARG A 209 -17.70 -8.43 0.35
N ALA A 210 -17.40 -9.28 -0.63
CA ALA A 210 -18.01 -10.58 -0.75
C ALA A 210 -17.65 -11.51 0.42
N THR A 211 -16.40 -11.47 0.91
CA THR A 211 -15.99 -12.21 2.10
C THR A 211 -16.80 -11.78 3.32
N MET A 212 -16.91 -10.46 3.56
CA MET A 212 -17.69 -9.93 4.69
C MET A 212 -19.14 -10.38 4.66
N SER A 213 -19.77 -10.34 3.49
CA SER A 213 -21.21 -10.59 3.36
C SER A 213 -21.58 -12.07 3.32
N SER A 214 -20.65 -12.97 2.99
CA SER A 214 -20.98 -14.37 2.67
C SER A 214 -20.11 -15.43 3.34
N SER A 215 -18.99 -15.05 3.96
CA SER A 215 -18.13 -16.00 4.65
C SER A 215 -18.62 -16.23 6.09
N PRO A 216 -18.96 -17.48 6.47
CA PRO A 216 -19.34 -17.79 7.84
C PRO A 216 -18.17 -17.65 8.83
N LEU A 217 -16.93 -17.59 8.33
CA LEU A 217 -15.73 -17.48 9.16
C LEU A 217 -15.33 -16.02 9.45
N PHE A 218 -15.91 -15.05 8.72
CA PHE A 218 -15.46 -13.66 8.80
C PHE A 218 -15.61 -13.03 10.20
N PRO A 219 -16.74 -13.16 10.92
CA PRO A 219 -16.88 -12.57 12.26
C PRO A 219 -15.83 -13.10 13.25
N ALA A 220 -15.63 -14.41 13.30
CA ALA A 220 -14.64 -15.04 14.18
C ALA A 220 -13.20 -14.62 13.81
N TRP A 221 -12.91 -14.44 12.51
CA TRP A 221 -11.62 -13.94 12.06
C TRP A 221 -11.39 -12.47 12.46
N VAL A 222 -12.42 -11.61 12.43
CA VAL A 222 -12.31 -10.21 12.89
C VAL A 222 -11.89 -10.17 14.36
N GLU A 223 -12.53 -10.95 15.22
CA GLU A 223 -12.16 -11.05 16.64
C GLU A 223 -10.75 -11.62 16.86
N ALA A 224 -10.40 -12.69 16.13
CA ALA A 224 -9.08 -13.29 16.22
C ALA A 224 -7.98 -12.33 15.76
N SER A 225 -8.21 -11.61 14.66
CA SER A 225 -7.26 -10.63 14.12
C SER A 225 -7.01 -9.47 15.09
N GLY A 226 -8.02 -9.06 15.86
CA GLY A 226 -7.86 -8.09 16.95
C GLY A 226 -6.92 -8.59 18.05
N ARG A 227 -7.00 -9.87 18.43
CA ARG A 227 -6.08 -10.50 19.40
C ARG A 227 -4.69 -10.68 18.81
N ASP A 228 -4.59 -11.15 17.56
CA ASP A 228 -3.33 -11.31 16.84
C ASP A 228 -2.55 -10.00 16.80
N LEU A 229 -3.22 -8.86 16.59
CA LEU A 229 -2.57 -7.56 16.63
C LEU A 229 -1.91 -7.25 17.98
N GLN A 230 -2.59 -7.54 19.09
CA GLN A 230 -2.04 -7.30 20.42
C GLN A 230 -0.78 -8.15 20.64
N VAL A 231 -0.86 -9.43 20.29
CA VAL A 231 0.29 -10.35 20.39
C VAL A 231 1.43 -9.91 19.48
N ALA A 232 1.15 -9.46 18.25
CA ALA A 232 2.18 -8.96 17.34
C ALA A 232 2.88 -7.72 17.89
N LEU A 233 2.14 -6.77 18.46
CA LEU A 233 2.72 -5.57 19.08
C LEU A 233 3.55 -5.92 20.34
N GLU A 234 3.12 -6.90 21.13
CA GLU A 234 3.92 -7.42 22.25
C GLU A 234 5.21 -8.09 21.78
N ALA A 235 5.14 -8.92 20.74
CA ALA A 235 6.31 -9.56 20.15
C ALA A 235 7.30 -8.52 19.60
N VAL A 236 6.80 -7.45 18.97
CA VAL A 236 7.63 -6.32 18.51
C VAL A 236 8.32 -5.63 19.68
N ARG A 237 7.58 -5.30 20.75
CA ARG A 237 8.14 -4.68 21.96
C ARG A 237 9.20 -5.56 22.65
N ALA A 238 9.02 -6.87 22.60
CA ALA A 238 9.94 -7.84 23.22
C ALA A 238 11.12 -8.25 22.31
N GLY A 239 11.19 -7.76 21.07
CA GLY A 239 12.20 -8.19 20.10
C GLY A 239 12.07 -9.67 19.70
N ASN A 240 10.88 -10.26 19.82
CA ASN A 240 10.65 -11.69 19.61
C ASN A 240 10.17 -11.96 18.17
N LEU A 241 11.12 -12.13 17.25
CA LEU A 241 10.83 -12.42 15.85
C LEU A 241 10.04 -13.71 15.66
N ALA A 242 10.34 -14.76 16.43
CA ALA A 242 9.66 -16.04 16.29
C ALA A 242 8.16 -15.91 16.61
N ARG A 243 7.84 -15.25 17.72
CA ARG A 243 6.46 -15.00 18.12
C ARG A 243 5.73 -14.10 17.13
N LEU A 244 6.39 -13.07 16.62
CA LEU A 244 5.84 -12.21 15.58
C LEU A 244 5.52 -13.02 14.33
N GLY A 245 6.47 -13.83 13.86
CA GLY A 245 6.36 -14.63 12.65
C GLY A 245 5.21 -15.64 12.70
N GLU A 246 5.04 -16.35 13.81
CA GLU A 246 3.93 -17.29 14.02
C GLU A 246 2.57 -16.61 13.83
N ILE A 247 2.39 -15.44 14.45
CA ILE A 247 1.14 -14.68 14.37
C ILE A 247 0.92 -14.11 12.98
N VAL A 248 1.98 -13.61 12.33
CA VAL A 248 1.90 -13.10 10.94
C VAL A 248 1.45 -14.19 9.96
N GLU A 249 2.01 -15.39 10.07
CA GLU A 249 1.65 -16.52 9.22
C GLU A 249 0.22 -16.98 9.49
N GLY A 250 -0.14 -17.18 10.77
CA GLY A 250 -1.49 -17.56 11.18
C GLY A 250 -2.55 -16.56 10.72
N ASN A 251 -2.31 -15.26 10.91
CA ASN A 251 -3.26 -14.20 10.53
C ASN A 251 -3.47 -14.14 9.00
N ALA A 252 -2.39 -14.30 8.21
CA ALA A 252 -2.48 -14.36 6.75
C ALA A 252 -3.28 -15.58 6.27
N LEU A 253 -3.02 -16.76 6.83
CA LEU A 253 -3.76 -17.98 6.51
C LEU A 253 -5.24 -17.86 6.92
N GLY A 254 -5.51 -17.27 8.09
CA GLY A 254 -6.86 -16.98 8.57
C GLY A 254 -7.63 -16.09 7.60
N MET A 255 -7.02 -15.01 7.10
CA MET A 255 -7.64 -14.14 6.11
C MET A 255 -8.02 -14.95 4.86
N HIS A 256 -7.11 -15.76 4.31
CA HIS A 256 -7.42 -16.60 3.15
C HIS A 256 -8.47 -17.67 3.43
N ALA A 257 -8.54 -18.23 4.64
CA ALA A 257 -9.59 -19.18 5.03
C ALA A 257 -10.98 -18.51 4.97
N THR A 258 -11.12 -17.26 5.42
CA THR A 258 -12.39 -16.52 5.28
C THR A 258 -12.77 -16.35 3.81
N MET A 259 -11.81 -16.08 2.93
CA MET A 259 -12.05 -15.94 1.49
C MET A 259 -12.52 -17.25 0.86
N ILE A 260 -11.86 -18.36 1.18
CA ILE A 260 -12.20 -19.70 0.68
C ILE A 260 -13.60 -20.10 1.14
N ALA A 261 -13.96 -19.79 2.39
CA ALA A 261 -15.26 -20.10 2.96
C ALA A 261 -16.42 -19.17 2.51
N ALA A 262 -16.13 -18.11 1.74
CA ALA A 262 -17.15 -17.25 1.15
C ALA A 262 -18.08 -18.02 0.20
N ARG A 263 -19.25 -17.46 -0.12
CA ARG A 263 -20.24 -18.09 -1.01
C ARG A 263 -20.68 -17.09 -2.08
N PRO A 264 -20.17 -17.19 -3.33
CA PRO A 264 -19.21 -18.18 -3.83
C PRO A 264 -17.79 -18.01 -3.23
N GLY A 265 -17.04 -19.10 -3.19
CA GLY A 265 -15.69 -19.14 -2.63
C GLY A 265 -14.70 -18.32 -3.44
N ILE A 266 -13.77 -17.65 -2.76
CA ILE A 266 -12.76 -16.80 -3.39
C ILE A 266 -11.38 -17.40 -3.12
N ILE A 267 -10.69 -17.78 -4.19
CA ILE A 267 -9.36 -18.39 -4.13
C ILE A 267 -8.39 -17.57 -4.94
N TYR A 268 -7.40 -16.98 -4.26
CA TYR A 268 -6.27 -16.32 -4.91
C TYR A 268 -5.06 -17.23 -5.08
N TRP A 269 -4.97 -18.29 -4.27
CA TRP A 269 -3.85 -19.20 -4.28
C TRP A 269 -3.78 -19.99 -5.58
N LEU A 270 -2.56 -20.21 -6.02
CA LEU A 270 -2.23 -21.17 -7.07
C LEU A 270 -1.56 -22.39 -6.44
N PRO A 271 -1.43 -23.52 -7.16
CA PRO A 271 -0.65 -24.67 -6.66
C PRO A 271 0.76 -24.27 -6.18
N GLN A 272 1.39 -23.32 -6.88
CA GLN A 272 2.69 -22.76 -6.51
C GLN A 272 2.68 -22.01 -5.18
N THR A 273 1.55 -21.37 -4.82
CA THR A 273 1.39 -20.71 -3.51
C THR A 273 1.49 -21.74 -2.39
N VAL A 274 0.81 -22.88 -2.55
CA VAL A 274 0.84 -23.98 -1.58
C VAL A 274 2.22 -24.63 -1.52
N ALA A 275 2.86 -24.86 -2.68
CA ALA A 275 4.23 -25.36 -2.74
C ALA A 275 5.23 -24.44 -2.00
N ALA A 276 5.10 -23.12 -2.16
CA ALA A 276 5.92 -22.15 -1.44
C ALA A 276 5.69 -22.20 0.07
N LEU A 277 4.44 -22.35 0.54
CA LEU A 277 4.13 -22.51 1.96
C LEU A 277 4.78 -23.77 2.55
N HIS A 278 4.75 -24.90 1.83
CA HIS A 278 5.45 -26.12 2.27
C HIS A 278 6.97 -25.94 2.32
N ALA A 279 7.56 -25.29 1.31
CA ALA A 279 8.99 -25.02 1.28
C ALA A 279 9.43 -24.13 2.45
N ILE A 280 8.68 -23.05 2.74
CA ILE A 280 8.96 -22.15 3.87
C ILE A 280 8.87 -22.89 5.21
N ARG A 281 7.87 -23.76 5.38
CA ARG A 281 7.75 -24.56 6.59
C ARG A 281 8.93 -25.52 6.77
N ALA A 282 9.34 -26.21 5.69
CA ALA A 282 10.52 -27.08 5.73
C ALA A 282 11.80 -26.31 6.09
N MET A 283 12.00 -25.13 5.48
CA MET A 283 13.11 -24.23 5.82
C MET A 283 13.10 -23.84 7.30
N ARG A 284 11.92 -23.61 7.90
CA ARG A 284 11.80 -23.33 9.33
C ARG A 284 12.15 -24.53 10.20
N GLU A 285 11.75 -25.75 9.80
CA GLU A 285 12.11 -26.99 10.47
C GLU A 285 13.63 -27.28 10.38
N GLU A 286 14.29 -26.80 9.34
CA GLU A 286 15.75 -26.83 9.18
C GLU A 286 16.49 -25.72 9.96
N GLY A 287 15.77 -24.85 10.68
CA GLY A 287 16.35 -23.83 11.56
C GLY A 287 16.45 -22.43 10.97
N LEU A 288 15.90 -22.16 9.77
CA LEU A 288 15.83 -20.79 9.26
C LEU A 288 14.66 -20.02 9.90
N PRO A 289 14.85 -18.75 10.31
CA PRO A 289 13.81 -17.96 10.94
C PRO A 289 12.85 -17.39 9.87
N VAL A 290 11.94 -18.21 9.36
CA VAL A 290 11.08 -17.85 8.22
C VAL A 290 9.59 -18.09 8.49
N TRP A 291 8.77 -17.09 8.13
CA TRP A 291 7.31 -17.16 8.24
C TRP A 291 6.65 -16.52 7.03
N ALA A 292 5.68 -17.22 6.45
CA ALA A 292 5.00 -16.77 5.25
C ALA A 292 3.97 -15.69 5.57
N THR A 293 3.77 -14.77 4.63
CA THR A 293 2.62 -13.88 4.62
C THR A 293 2.14 -13.66 3.20
N ILE A 294 0.83 -13.56 3.02
CA ILE A 294 0.17 -13.49 1.72
C ILE A 294 -0.90 -12.40 1.78
N ASP A 295 -0.94 -11.53 0.78
CA ASP A 295 -1.99 -10.52 0.63
C ASP A 295 -3.06 -11.02 -0.35
N ALA A 296 -3.84 -10.11 -0.94
CA ALA A 296 -4.84 -10.45 -1.94
C ALA A 296 -4.23 -10.84 -3.31
N GLY A 297 -3.63 -12.02 -3.39
CA GLY A 297 -3.03 -12.61 -4.59
C GLY A 297 -2.25 -13.90 -4.30
N PRO A 298 -1.62 -14.50 -5.33
CA PRO A 298 -0.89 -15.76 -5.16
C PRO A 298 0.52 -15.58 -4.59
N ASN A 299 1.11 -14.39 -4.71
CA ASN A 299 2.52 -14.15 -4.40
C ASN A 299 2.79 -14.14 -2.90
N VAL A 300 3.79 -14.93 -2.49
CA VAL A 300 4.18 -15.13 -1.10
C VAL A 300 5.30 -14.17 -0.72
N LYS A 301 5.28 -13.70 0.53
CA LYS A 301 6.38 -12.97 1.13
C LYS A 301 6.79 -13.68 2.40
N VAL A 302 8.06 -13.58 2.75
CA VAL A 302 8.65 -14.31 3.87
C VAL A 302 9.27 -13.31 4.81
N LEU A 303 8.71 -13.22 6.02
CA LEU A 303 9.31 -12.46 7.12
C LEU A 303 10.49 -13.25 7.67
N THR A 304 11.62 -12.57 7.86
CA THR A 304 12.84 -13.13 8.42
C THR A 304 13.71 -12.04 9.05
N GLU A 305 14.84 -12.41 9.65
CA GLU A 305 15.84 -11.46 10.14
C GLU A 305 16.74 -10.95 9.00
N GLY A 306 17.11 -9.68 9.03
CA GLY A 306 17.87 -9.02 7.98
C GLY A 306 19.23 -9.67 7.72
N ALA A 307 19.90 -10.11 8.78
CA ALA A 307 21.16 -10.86 8.71
C ALA A 307 21.07 -12.17 7.90
N ARG A 308 19.90 -12.82 7.85
CA ARG A 308 19.69 -14.10 7.13
C ARG A 308 18.91 -13.95 5.83
N ALA A 309 18.51 -12.73 5.45
CA ALA A 309 17.59 -12.52 4.34
C ALA A 309 18.11 -13.03 2.98
N GLU A 310 19.41 -12.88 2.70
CA GLU A 310 20.00 -13.37 1.45
C GLU A 310 20.14 -14.90 1.42
N GLU A 311 20.43 -15.53 2.58
CA GLU A 311 20.44 -16.98 2.71
C GLU A 311 19.04 -17.55 2.48
N VAL A 312 18.03 -16.95 3.10
CA VAL A 312 16.61 -17.30 2.88
C VAL A 312 16.23 -17.13 1.41
N ALA A 313 16.66 -16.05 0.77
CA ALA A 313 16.39 -15.83 -0.65
C ALA A 313 17.06 -16.88 -1.55
N ALA A 314 18.31 -17.26 -1.28
CA ALA A 314 18.99 -18.33 -2.02
C ALA A 314 18.27 -19.67 -1.84
N ALA A 315 17.97 -20.04 -0.59
CA ALA A 315 17.22 -21.23 -0.23
C ALA A 315 15.84 -21.33 -0.92
N LEU A 316 15.15 -20.19 -1.10
CA LEU A 316 13.88 -20.13 -1.83
C LEU A 316 14.06 -20.27 -3.34
N ARG A 317 15.11 -19.69 -3.94
CA ARG A 317 15.38 -19.83 -5.38
C ARG A 317 15.67 -21.28 -5.76
N ASP A 318 16.40 -21.99 -4.91
CA ASP A 318 16.75 -23.40 -5.12
C ASP A 318 15.51 -24.30 -5.02
N ARG A 319 14.64 -24.05 -4.03
CA ARG A 319 13.42 -24.84 -3.81
C ARG A 319 12.27 -24.50 -4.76
N LEU A 320 12.18 -23.24 -5.20
CA LEU A 320 11.08 -22.71 -6.02
C LEU A 320 11.63 -22.23 -7.36
N THR A 321 12.06 -23.18 -8.18
CA THR A 321 12.67 -22.89 -9.49
C THR A 321 11.72 -22.12 -10.41
N GLY A 322 12.28 -21.21 -11.21
CA GLY A 322 11.51 -20.37 -12.14
C GLY A 322 10.73 -19.22 -11.49
N THR A 323 10.90 -18.98 -10.19
CA THR A 323 10.28 -17.84 -9.49
C THR A 323 11.26 -16.66 -9.38
N THR A 324 10.73 -15.43 -9.33
CA THR A 324 11.54 -14.26 -9.01
C THR A 324 11.56 -14.05 -7.50
N VAL A 325 12.75 -14.07 -6.90
CA VAL A 325 12.95 -13.90 -5.46
C VAL A 325 13.82 -12.68 -5.20
N SER A 326 13.33 -11.75 -4.37
CA SER A 326 14.05 -10.51 -4.03
C SER A 326 13.97 -10.19 -2.55
N VAL A 327 15.08 -9.71 -1.99
CA VAL A 327 15.14 -9.22 -0.60
C VAL A 327 14.72 -7.76 -0.54
N ARG A 328 13.95 -7.42 0.51
CA ARG A 328 13.52 -6.06 0.83
C ARG A 328 13.76 -5.81 2.32
N ARG A 329 14.45 -4.72 2.61
CA ARG A 329 14.68 -4.19 3.97
C ARG A 329 13.60 -3.14 4.30
N PRO A 330 13.47 -2.72 5.57
CA PRO A 330 12.56 -1.66 5.95
C PRO A 330 12.88 -0.37 5.18
N GLY A 331 11.83 0.33 4.74
CA GLY A 331 11.93 1.56 3.95
C GLY A 331 11.41 2.77 4.71
N GLY A 332 11.75 3.97 4.22
CA GLY A 332 11.18 5.24 4.68
C GLY A 332 9.73 5.42 4.24
N GLY A 333 9.05 6.36 4.90
CA GLY A 333 7.68 6.77 4.57
C GLY A 333 7.61 7.69 3.35
N VAL A 334 6.55 8.50 3.29
CA VAL A 334 6.38 9.52 2.27
C VAL A 334 7.51 10.55 2.32
N ARG A 335 7.94 11.01 1.14
CA ARG A 335 8.86 12.13 0.97
C ARG A 335 8.30 13.12 -0.05
N ILE A 336 8.30 14.42 0.28
CA ILE A 336 8.14 15.49 -0.71
C ILE A 336 9.48 15.67 -1.41
N GLU A 337 9.48 15.62 -2.75
CA GLU A 337 10.69 15.78 -3.56
C GLU A 337 10.88 17.27 -3.90
N GLU A 338 12.12 17.77 -3.80
CA GLU A 338 12.45 19.12 -4.23
C GLU A 338 12.78 19.11 -5.73
N GLY A 339 11.97 19.82 -6.53
CA GLY A 339 12.16 19.97 -7.99
C GLY A 339 11.29 19.03 -8.85
N PRO A 340 11.21 19.30 -10.18
CA PRO A 340 10.48 18.43 -11.11
C PRO A 340 11.17 17.06 -11.20
N CYS A 341 10.36 16.00 -11.37
CA CYS A 341 10.88 14.65 -11.56
C CYS A 341 11.85 14.60 -12.77
N PRO A 342 13.03 13.97 -12.67
CA PRO A 342 13.84 13.66 -13.85
C PRO A 342 13.14 12.64 -14.76
#